data_AF-A0AAE9LR52-F1
#
_entry.id   AF-A0AAE9LR52-F1
#
_cell.length_a   1.000
_cell.length_b   1.000
_cell.length_c   1.000
_cell.angle_alpha   90.00
_cell.angle_beta   90.00
_cell.angle_gamma   90.00
#
_symmetry.space_group_name_H-M   'P 1'
#
loop_
_entity.id
_entity.type
_entity.pdbx_description
1 polymer ?
#
loop_
_entity_poly.entity_id
_entity_poly.type
_entity_poly.pdbx_seq_one_letter_code
_entity_poly.pdbx_strand_id
1 'polypeptide(L)'
;MMNRLFLLFVISLMYACTTEAVQYKSSSTKLYFSYRICEKSGKCKNFTPTKKVDDYLFKRLDPAYDEFYIKDNNGNFTLYYKNVYSEDVQVGWAEAKVDKNNNELNLNIDKINLALGGIDFIKNGYATKQAESKNFKSGLYYLDDNYEGAPYYQKQKIVFKKIAGDLVLECNSYLNNLSVKDNFYGIFYGVCSDGKKVYFKEVN
;
A
#
# COMPACT_ATOMS: atom_id res chain seq x y z
N MET A 1 -13.52 68.73 16.75
CA MET A 1 -13.35 67.49 17.55
C MET A 1 -13.73 66.30 16.68
N MET A 2 -12.80 65.88 15.83
CA MET A 2 -13.03 64.84 14.82
C MET A 2 -11.72 64.05 14.72
N ASN A 3 -11.39 63.28 15.78
CA ASN A 3 -10.16 62.48 15.75
C ASN A 3 -10.06 61.35 16.78
N ARG A 4 -11.18 60.93 17.41
CA ARG A 4 -11.15 59.79 18.36
C ARG A 4 -12.08 58.64 17.98
N LEU A 5 -13.12 58.87 17.18
CA LEU A 5 -13.97 57.77 16.67
C LEU A 5 -13.38 57.04 15.45
N PHE A 6 -12.61 57.73 14.60
CA PHE A 6 -12.04 57.11 13.40
C PHE A 6 -10.93 56.09 13.72
N LEU A 7 -10.17 56.29 14.80
CA LEU A 7 -9.10 55.39 15.21
C LEU A 7 -9.60 54.05 15.78
N LEU A 8 -10.78 54.03 16.38
CA LEU A 8 -11.38 52.79 16.90
C LEU A 8 -11.87 51.86 15.78
N PHE A 9 -12.32 52.43 14.64
CA PHE A 9 -12.77 51.65 13.49
C PHE A 9 -11.62 50.99 12.72
N VAL A 10 -10.43 51.59 12.73
CA VAL A 10 -9.24 51.04 12.05
C VAL A 10 -8.61 49.89 12.85
N ILE A 11 -8.70 49.92 14.19
CA ILE A 11 -8.16 48.84 15.04
C ILE A 11 -9.07 47.60 14.99
N SER A 12 -10.38 47.76 14.79
CA SER A 12 -11.28 46.61 14.58
C SER A 12 -11.11 45.91 13.22
N LEU A 13 -10.54 46.57 12.20
CA LEU A 13 -10.29 45.94 10.90
C LEU A 13 -9.00 45.11 10.84
N MET A 14 -8.02 45.37 11.71
CA MET A 14 -6.76 44.59 11.74
C MET A 14 -6.81 43.36 12.65
N TYR A 15 -7.94 43.13 13.35
CA TYR A 15 -8.22 41.88 14.06
C TYR A 15 -9.09 40.91 13.26
N ALA A 16 -9.38 41.21 12.00
CA ALA A 16 -9.65 40.16 11.01
C ALA A 16 -8.31 39.54 10.60
N CYS A 17 -7.59 38.99 11.58
CA CYS A 17 -6.54 38.04 11.31
C CYS A 17 -7.24 36.94 10.53
N THR A 18 -6.84 36.80 9.27
CA THR A 18 -7.16 35.69 8.39
C THR A 18 -6.68 34.43 9.10
N THR A 19 -7.49 33.93 10.01
CA THR A 19 -7.58 32.52 10.26
C THR A 19 -8.18 31.97 8.98
N GLU A 20 -7.31 31.79 7.98
CA GLU A 20 -7.48 30.66 7.10
C GLU A 20 -7.73 29.50 8.07
N ALA A 21 -8.99 29.09 8.16
CA ALA A 21 -9.31 27.84 8.77
C ALA A 21 -8.44 26.86 8.01
N VAL A 22 -7.32 26.46 8.63
CA VAL A 22 -6.62 25.26 8.24
C VAL A 22 -7.73 24.23 8.33
N GLN A 23 -8.33 23.92 7.18
CA GLN A 23 -9.13 22.75 7.03
C GLN A 23 -8.18 21.67 7.46
N TYR A 24 -8.33 21.21 8.69
CA TYR A 24 -7.78 19.96 9.13
C TYR A 24 -8.34 18.96 8.14
N LYS A 25 -7.55 18.66 7.11
CA LYS A 25 -7.81 17.59 6.17
C LYS A 25 -7.94 16.41 7.11
N SER A 26 -9.17 15.94 7.29
CA SER A 26 -9.47 14.77 8.11
C SER A 26 -8.38 13.75 7.82
N SER A 27 -7.77 13.21 8.87
CA SER A 27 -6.81 12.12 8.78
C SER A 27 -7.56 10.87 8.29
N SER A 28 -8.02 10.88 7.04
CA SER A 28 -8.76 9.79 6.39
C SER A 28 -7.79 8.76 5.83
N THR A 29 -6.76 8.44 6.61
CA THR A 29 -5.87 7.33 6.28
C THR A 29 -6.67 6.04 6.38
N LYS A 30 -6.73 5.29 5.28
CA LYS A 30 -7.41 4.00 5.22
C LYS A 30 -6.39 2.90 5.01
N LEU A 31 -6.61 1.76 5.64
CA LEU A 31 -5.80 0.57 5.41
C LEU A 31 -6.72 -0.53 4.88
N TYR A 32 -6.35 -1.12 3.75
CA TYR A 32 -7.05 -2.27 3.19
C TYR A 32 -6.20 -3.51 3.34
N PHE A 33 -6.78 -4.64 3.76
CA PHE A 33 -6.09 -5.92 3.92
C PHE A 33 -6.68 -6.98 2.99
N SER A 34 -5.81 -7.80 2.36
CA SER A 34 -6.17 -8.94 1.52
C SER A 34 -6.83 -10.08 2.31
N TYR A 35 -8.07 -9.89 2.72
CA TYR A 35 -8.77 -10.80 3.63
C TYR A 35 -9.30 -12.08 2.98
N ARG A 36 -9.35 -12.14 1.64
CA ARG A 36 -9.93 -13.28 0.94
C ARG A 36 -9.31 -13.48 -0.44
N ILE A 37 -9.04 -14.74 -0.79
CA ILE A 37 -8.67 -15.15 -2.14
C ILE A 37 -9.68 -16.20 -2.60
N CYS A 38 -10.28 -16.00 -3.76
CA CYS A 38 -11.23 -16.93 -4.36
C CYS A 38 -10.68 -17.50 -5.66
N GLU A 39 -10.94 -18.78 -5.89
CA GLU A 39 -10.68 -19.47 -7.14
C GLU A 39 -11.82 -19.27 -8.16
N LYS A 40 -11.52 -19.58 -9.43
CA LYS A 40 -12.50 -19.65 -10.51
C LYS A 40 -13.70 -20.54 -10.19
N SER A 41 -13.47 -21.60 -9.40
CA SER A 41 -14.46 -22.56 -8.93
C SER A 41 -15.47 -21.97 -7.92
N GLY A 42 -15.22 -20.75 -7.42
CA GLY A 42 -15.99 -20.11 -6.36
C GLY A 42 -15.51 -20.47 -4.94
N LYS A 43 -14.55 -21.39 -4.79
CA LYS A 43 -13.94 -21.70 -3.48
C LYS A 43 -13.10 -20.51 -3.01
N CYS A 44 -13.33 -20.09 -1.76
CA CYS A 44 -12.61 -18.95 -1.18
C CYS A 44 -11.90 -19.36 0.11
N LYS A 45 -10.67 -18.85 0.29
CA LYS A 45 -9.93 -18.90 1.55
C LYS A 45 -9.96 -17.51 2.17
N ASN A 46 -10.32 -17.43 3.45
CA ASN A 46 -10.30 -16.19 4.23
C ASN A 46 -9.03 -16.12 5.07
N PHE A 47 -8.57 -14.90 5.32
CA PHE A 47 -7.35 -14.58 6.05
C PHE A 47 -7.65 -13.55 7.13
N THR A 48 -6.81 -13.56 8.16
CA THR A 48 -6.86 -12.58 9.26
C THR A 48 -5.58 -11.78 9.24
N PRO A 49 -5.62 -10.45 9.35
CA PRO A 49 -4.40 -9.66 9.36
C PRO A 49 -3.57 -9.97 10.62
N THR A 50 -2.26 -10.04 10.46
CA THR A 50 -1.34 -10.12 11.60
C THR A 50 -1.23 -8.75 12.28
N LYS A 51 -1.55 -8.69 13.58
CA LYS A 51 -1.49 -7.48 14.41
C LYS A 51 -0.67 -7.69 15.67
N LYS A 52 -0.07 -6.62 16.19
CA LYS A 52 0.49 -6.56 17.55
C LYS A 52 0.04 -5.28 18.23
N VAL A 53 -0.73 -5.41 19.30
CA VAL A 53 -1.43 -4.29 19.96
C VAL A 53 -2.27 -3.56 18.89
N ASP A 54 -1.90 -2.33 18.52
CA ASP A 54 -2.62 -1.49 17.57
C ASP A 54 -1.92 -1.39 16.20
N ASP A 55 -0.79 -2.08 16.01
CA ASP A 55 -0.01 -2.01 14.77
C ASP A 55 -0.18 -3.27 13.91
N TYR A 56 -0.39 -3.04 12.62
CA TYR A 56 -0.30 -4.08 11.60
C TYR A 56 1.15 -4.36 11.25
N LEU A 57 1.46 -5.63 11.07
CA LEU A 57 2.81 -6.06 10.74
C LEU A 57 2.80 -7.34 9.91
N PHE A 58 3.92 -7.63 9.28
CA PHE A 58 4.25 -8.97 8.82
C PHE A 58 5.19 -9.64 9.82
N LYS A 59 4.93 -10.90 10.07
CA LYS A 59 5.87 -11.85 10.69
C LYS A 59 6.47 -12.69 9.57
N ARG A 60 7.77 -12.98 9.65
CA ARG A 60 8.50 -13.66 8.58
C ARG A 60 7.82 -14.95 8.14
N LEU A 61 7.70 -15.96 9.01
CA LEU A 61 7.19 -17.29 8.60
C LEU A 61 5.75 -17.58 9.04
N ASP A 62 5.20 -16.77 9.94
CA ASP A 62 3.86 -16.95 10.50
C ASP A 62 2.97 -15.75 10.12
N PRO A 63 1.71 -15.94 9.72
CA PRO A 63 1.19 -17.18 9.18
C PRO A 63 1.88 -17.55 7.86
N ALA A 64 1.88 -18.84 7.51
CA ALA A 64 2.52 -19.35 6.29
C ALA A 64 1.65 -19.13 5.04
N TYR A 65 1.27 -17.88 4.78
CA TYR A 65 0.56 -17.47 3.57
C TYR A 65 0.93 -16.03 3.19
N ASP A 66 0.62 -15.67 1.94
CA ASP A 66 0.88 -14.34 1.40
C ASP A 66 -0.08 -13.29 1.99
N GLU A 67 0.47 -12.19 2.48
CA GLU A 67 -0.27 -11.10 3.12
C GLU A 67 -0.04 -9.79 2.36
N PHE A 68 -1.09 -9.02 2.13
CA PHE A 68 -1.02 -7.76 1.41
C PHE A 68 -1.83 -6.67 2.10
N TYR A 69 -1.28 -5.46 2.10
CA TYR A 69 -1.97 -4.26 2.56
C TYR A 69 -1.86 -3.12 1.55
N ILE A 70 -2.87 -2.27 1.53
CA ILE A 70 -2.90 -1.02 0.75
C ILE A 70 -3.24 0.10 1.72
N LYS A 71 -2.31 1.02 1.94
CA LYS A 71 -2.53 2.23 2.73
C LYS A 71 -2.86 3.38 1.79
N ASP A 72 -4.03 3.96 1.95
CA ASP A 72 -4.44 5.20 1.29
C ASP A 72 -4.25 6.34 2.28
N ASN A 73 -3.30 7.22 1.98
CA ASN A 73 -3.11 8.47 2.72
C ASN A 73 -3.54 9.64 1.84
N ASN A 74 -4.84 9.91 1.80
CA ASN A 74 -5.43 11.03 1.08
C ASN A 74 -5.08 11.05 -0.42
N GLY A 75 -5.12 9.88 -1.08
CA GLY A 75 -4.80 9.70 -2.48
C GLY A 75 -3.34 9.31 -2.76
N ASN A 76 -2.49 9.28 -1.74
CA ASN A 76 -1.14 8.71 -1.82
C ASN A 76 -1.20 7.25 -1.36
N PHE A 77 -0.89 6.31 -2.26
CA PHE A 77 -1.04 4.89 -1.99
C PHE A 77 0.30 4.23 -1.72
N THR A 78 0.35 3.41 -0.68
CA THR A 78 1.47 2.52 -0.39
C THR A 78 0.96 1.08 -0.34
N LEU A 79 1.56 0.20 -1.13
CA LEU A 79 1.32 -1.24 -1.05
C LEU A 79 2.39 -1.88 -0.19
N TYR A 80 1.96 -2.79 0.67
CA TYR A 80 2.82 -3.64 1.48
C TYR A 80 2.54 -5.08 1.14
N TYR A 81 3.57 -5.92 1.08
CA TYR A 81 3.40 -7.32 0.75
C TYR A 81 4.37 -8.22 1.50
N LYS A 82 3.90 -9.42 1.78
CA LYS A 82 4.65 -10.58 2.21
C LYS A 82 4.29 -11.73 1.28
N ASN A 83 5.27 -12.26 0.57
CA ASN A 83 5.14 -13.46 -0.26
C ASN A 83 5.94 -14.59 0.39
N VAL A 84 5.29 -15.72 0.61
CA VAL A 84 5.84 -16.92 1.24
C VAL A 84 6.17 -17.94 0.17
N TYR A 85 7.45 -18.27 0.04
CA TYR A 85 7.97 -19.32 -0.83
C TYR A 85 8.35 -20.55 0.00
N SER A 86 8.64 -21.67 -0.65
CA SER A 86 8.97 -22.94 0.02
C SER A 86 10.20 -22.85 0.93
N GLU A 87 11.14 -21.95 0.63
CA GLU A 87 12.43 -21.85 1.32
C GLU A 87 12.73 -20.45 1.88
N ASP A 88 11.91 -19.44 1.57
CA ASP A 88 12.14 -18.08 2.05
C ASP A 88 10.86 -17.23 2.04
N VAL A 89 10.93 -16.06 2.66
CA VAL A 89 9.85 -15.08 2.67
C VAL A 89 10.37 -13.73 2.22
N GLN A 90 9.65 -13.15 1.28
CA GLN A 90 9.91 -11.85 0.73
C GLN A 90 8.92 -10.85 1.31
N VAL A 91 9.42 -9.81 1.96
CA VAL A 91 8.62 -8.69 2.44
C VAL A 91 9.10 -7.41 1.81
N GLY A 92 8.17 -6.59 1.35
CA GLY A 92 8.50 -5.31 0.77
C GLY A 92 7.32 -4.35 0.73
N TRP A 93 7.59 -3.20 0.15
CA TRP A 93 6.63 -2.13 0.01
C TRP A 93 6.89 -1.33 -1.28
N ALA A 94 5.87 -0.61 -1.73
CA ALA A 94 5.94 0.22 -2.92
C ALA A 94 4.98 1.39 -2.84
N GLU A 95 5.45 2.58 -3.21
CA GLU A 95 4.57 3.71 -3.48
C GLU A 95 3.91 3.55 -4.84
N ALA A 96 2.64 3.94 -4.92
CA ALA A 96 1.88 3.91 -6.15
C ALA A 96 1.32 5.29 -6.50
N LYS A 97 1.39 5.63 -7.79
CA LYS A 97 0.73 6.78 -8.38
C LYS A 97 -0.64 6.37 -8.91
N VAL A 98 -1.67 7.13 -8.58
CA VAL A 98 -3.03 6.88 -9.05
C VAL A 98 -3.19 7.37 -10.49
N ASP A 99 -3.70 6.49 -11.36
CA ASP A 99 -4.23 6.87 -12.67
C ASP A 99 -5.70 7.29 -12.50
N LYS A 100 -6.08 8.48 -12.98
CA LYS A 100 -7.43 9.03 -12.72
C LYS A 100 -8.48 8.22 -13.49
N ASN A 101 -9.20 7.35 -12.79
CA ASN A 101 -10.42 6.69 -13.26
C ASN A 101 -11.43 6.63 -12.10
N ASN A 102 -12.71 6.92 -12.38
CA ASN A 102 -13.72 7.10 -11.34
C ASN A 102 -14.28 5.78 -10.79
N ASN A 103 -14.21 4.68 -11.55
CA ASN A 103 -14.84 3.40 -11.18
C ASN A 103 -13.87 2.32 -10.69
N GLU A 104 -12.57 2.52 -10.91
CA GLU A 104 -11.50 1.58 -10.56
C GLU A 104 -10.42 2.31 -9.77
N LEU A 105 -9.67 1.59 -8.94
CA LEU A 105 -8.43 2.09 -8.36
C LEU A 105 -7.26 1.56 -9.20
N ASN A 106 -6.63 2.48 -9.94
CA ASN A 106 -5.52 2.16 -10.82
C ASN A 106 -4.22 2.65 -10.20
N LEU A 107 -3.37 1.71 -9.78
CA LEU A 107 -2.10 1.97 -9.11
C LEU A 107 -0.95 1.65 -10.07
N ASN A 108 -0.15 2.67 -10.38
CA ASN A 108 1.10 2.52 -11.13
C ASN A 108 2.28 2.55 -10.15
N ILE A 109 3.10 1.51 -10.21
CA ILE A 109 4.29 1.34 -9.38
C ILE A 109 5.49 1.37 -10.33
N ASP A 110 6.49 2.20 -10.00
CA ASP A 110 7.72 2.32 -10.77
C ASP A 110 8.84 1.44 -10.20
N LYS A 111 8.88 1.35 -8.87
CA LYS A 111 9.91 0.67 -8.09
C LYS A 111 9.31 0.06 -6.83
N ILE A 112 9.97 -0.97 -6.32
CA ILE A 112 9.67 -1.60 -5.04
C ILE A 112 10.89 -1.53 -4.12
N ASN A 113 10.68 -1.60 -2.81
CA ASN A 113 11.73 -1.76 -1.82
C ASN A 113 11.55 -3.10 -1.10
N LEU A 114 12.65 -3.81 -0.84
CA LEU A 114 12.65 -5.07 -0.10
C LEU A 114 13.19 -4.89 1.31
N ALA A 115 12.40 -5.34 2.28
CA ALA A 115 12.70 -5.23 3.70
C ALA A 115 13.07 -6.56 4.36
N LEU A 116 12.58 -7.70 3.85
CA LEU A 116 12.98 -9.06 4.26
C LEU A 116 13.05 -9.98 3.02
N GLY A 117 13.97 -10.93 3.01
CA GLY A 117 14.06 -12.00 1.99
C GLY A 117 15.25 -11.87 1.04
N GLY A 118 15.66 -13.00 0.46
CA GLY A 118 16.81 -13.13 -0.43
C GLY A 118 16.71 -12.26 -1.69
N ILE A 119 17.78 -11.50 -1.97
CA ILE A 119 17.91 -10.62 -3.14
C ILE A 119 17.79 -11.43 -4.45
N ASP A 120 18.25 -12.67 -4.44
CA ASP A 120 18.34 -13.57 -5.61
C ASP A 120 16.99 -13.96 -6.23
N PHE A 121 15.86 -13.74 -5.54
CA PHE A 121 14.53 -14.01 -6.08
C PHE A 121 14.01 -12.85 -6.97
N ILE A 122 14.53 -11.63 -6.85
CA ILE A 122 14.21 -10.51 -7.74
C ILE A 122 15.36 -10.28 -8.71
N LYS A 123 15.55 -11.23 -9.63
CA LYS A 123 16.75 -11.35 -10.46
C LYS A 123 17.04 -10.22 -11.46
N ASN A 124 16.35 -9.07 -11.41
CA ASN A 124 16.54 -7.95 -12.35
C ASN A 124 16.72 -6.57 -11.68
N GLY A 125 17.03 -6.47 -10.38
CA GLY A 125 17.27 -5.17 -9.71
C GLY A 125 18.74 -4.83 -9.46
N TYR A 126 19.08 -3.54 -9.53
CA TYR A 126 20.41 -2.97 -9.23
C TYR A 126 20.71 -2.86 -7.72
N ALA A 127 20.18 -3.76 -6.90
CA ALA A 127 20.27 -3.66 -5.45
C ALA A 127 21.27 -4.69 -4.92
N THR A 128 22.35 -4.21 -4.32
CA THR A 128 23.38 -5.07 -3.69
C THR A 128 23.12 -5.30 -2.20
N LYS A 129 22.06 -4.72 -1.63
CA LYS A 129 21.70 -4.77 -0.21
C LYS A 129 20.19 -4.75 0.00
N GLN A 130 19.72 -5.41 1.07
CA GLN A 130 18.34 -5.32 1.55
C GLN A 130 18.12 -3.98 2.27
N ALA A 131 16.92 -3.40 2.16
CA ALA A 131 16.51 -2.24 2.95
C ALA A 131 15.97 -2.74 4.31
N GLU A 132 16.88 -3.22 5.16
CA GLU A 132 16.53 -3.90 6.40
C GLU A 132 15.62 -3.04 7.30
N SER A 133 14.52 -3.63 7.75
CA SER A 133 13.65 -3.01 8.75
C SER A 133 14.35 -2.90 10.11
N LYS A 134 13.92 -1.97 10.98
CA LYS A 134 14.44 -1.85 12.37
C LYS A 134 14.33 -3.17 13.13
N ASN A 135 13.32 -3.97 12.80
CA ASN A 135 12.97 -5.20 13.49
C ASN A 135 13.35 -6.46 12.70
N PHE A 136 14.20 -6.34 11.68
CA PHE A 136 14.65 -7.43 10.82
C PHE A 136 15.13 -8.65 11.60
N LYS A 137 15.97 -8.44 12.63
CA LYS A 137 16.52 -9.50 13.49
C LYS A 137 15.44 -10.30 14.24
N SER A 138 14.30 -9.68 14.51
CA SER A 138 13.16 -10.31 15.17
C SER A 138 12.19 -10.97 14.18
N GLY A 139 12.45 -10.88 12.87
CA GLY A 139 11.56 -11.38 11.84
C GLY A 139 10.20 -10.67 11.79
N LEU A 140 10.16 -9.41 12.22
CA LEU A 140 8.96 -8.56 12.21
C LEU A 140 9.16 -7.38 11.27
N TYR A 141 8.11 -7.00 10.56
CA TYR A 141 8.06 -5.81 9.71
C TYR A 141 6.77 -5.05 9.98
N TYR A 142 6.86 -3.87 10.57
CA TYR A 142 5.70 -2.99 10.74
C TYR A 142 5.45 -2.22 9.44
N LEU A 143 4.18 -2.01 9.08
CA LEU A 143 3.85 -1.38 7.80
C LEU A 143 4.46 0.02 7.64
N ASP A 144 4.64 0.78 8.71
CA ASP A 144 5.20 2.14 8.62
C ASP A 144 6.74 2.20 8.74
N ASP A 145 7.41 1.04 8.77
CA ASP A 145 8.87 0.93 8.84
C ASP A 145 9.51 0.95 7.43
N ASN A 146 9.20 2.00 6.67
CA ASN A 146 9.57 2.19 5.27
C ASN A 146 11.00 2.69 5.09
N TYR A 147 11.95 1.76 4.98
CA TYR A 147 13.33 2.12 4.62
C TYR A 147 13.46 2.32 3.12
N GLU A 148 13.96 3.49 2.78
CA GLU A 148 14.39 3.81 1.44
C GLU A 148 15.87 3.43 1.28
N GLY A 149 16.15 2.57 0.31
CA GLY A 149 17.51 2.12 -0.01
C GLY A 149 17.47 1.01 -1.03
N ALA A 150 18.35 1.07 -2.03
CA ALA A 150 18.50 0.03 -3.05
C ALA A 150 17.17 -0.46 -3.68
N PRO A 151 16.38 0.43 -4.32
CA PRO A 151 15.10 0.04 -4.91
C PRO A 151 15.29 -0.89 -6.11
N TYR A 152 14.31 -1.76 -6.34
CA TYR A 152 14.21 -2.60 -7.53
C TYR A 152 13.27 -1.93 -8.51
N TYR A 153 13.75 -1.61 -9.71
CA TYR A 153 12.95 -1.02 -10.76
C TYR A 153 12.04 -2.08 -11.38
N GLN A 154 10.83 -2.16 -10.83
CA GLN A 154 9.83 -3.16 -11.16
C GLN A 154 8.53 -2.42 -11.46
N LYS A 155 8.41 -1.98 -12.72
CA LYS A 155 7.21 -1.30 -13.20
C LYS A 155 6.02 -2.26 -13.15
N GLN A 156 4.90 -1.80 -12.61
CA GLN A 156 3.65 -2.58 -12.53
C GLN A 156 2.46 -1.64 -12.63
N LYS A 157 1.42 -2.05 -13.34
CA LYS A 157 0.09 -1.41 -13.26
C LYS A 157 -0.91 -2.39 -12.66
N ILE A 158 -1.52 -1.99 -11.55
CA ILE A 158 -2.43 -2.81 -10.77
C ILE A 158 -3.80 -2.13 -10.78
N VAL A 159 -4.82 -2.87 -11.21
CA VAL A 159 -6.19 -2.36 -11.36
C VAL A 159 -7.08 -3.10 -10.38
N PHE A 160 -7.68 -2.36 -9.46
CA PHE A 160 -8.67 -2.90 -8.53
C PHE A 160 -10.06 -2.39 -8.89
N LYS A 161 -11.01 -3.32 -8.99
CA LYS A 161 -12.43 -2.97 -9.06
C LYS A 161 -12.94 -2.64 -7.66
N LYS A 162 -13.85 -1.68 -7.55
CA LYS A 162 -14.54 -1.36 -6.30
C LYS A 162 -15.89 -2.08 -6.29
N ILE A 163 -16.08 -3.03 -5.38
CA ILE A 163 -17.31 -3.82 -5.29
C ILE A 163 -17.80 -3.81 -3.84
N ALA A 164 -18.95 -3.20 -3.59
CA ALA A 164 -19.56 -3.13 -2.26
C ALA A 164 -18.62 -2.65 -1.14
N GLY A 165 -17.73 -1.70 -1.46
CA GLY A 165 -16.73 -1.17 -0.52
C GLY A 165 -15.38 -1.91 -0.50
N ASP A 166 -15.33 -3.14 -1.04
CA ASP A 166 -14.09 -3.89 -1.18
C ASP A 166 -13.32 -3.47 -2.44
N LEU A 167 -11.99 -3.58 -2.38
CA LEU A 167 -11.13 -3.56 -3.56
C LEU A 167 -10.92 -5.00 -4.03
N VAL A 168 -11.07 -5.25 -5.33
CA VAL A 168 -10.97 -6.58 -5.92
C VAL A 168 -9.96 -6.57 -7.05
N LEU A 169 -8.90 -7.37 -6.88
CA LEU A 169 -7.92 -7.66 -7.92
C LEU A 169 -8.37 -8.89 -8.71
N GLU A 170 -8.63 -8.70 -10.00
CA GLU A 170 -8.90 -9.79 -10.94
C GLU A 170 -7.55 -10.32 -11.47
N CYS A 171 -7.15 -11.53 -11.08
CA CYS A 171 -5.80 -12.03 -11.37
C CYS A 171 -5.54 -12.22 -12.86
N ASN A 172 -6.55 -12.51 -13.67
CA ASN A 172 -6.40 -12.63 -15.13
C ASN A 172 -5.93 -11.31 -15.74
N SER A 173 -6.52 -10.20 -15.32
CA SER A 173 -6.14 -8.87 -15.79
C SER A 173 -4.75 -8.49 -15.30
N TYR A 174 -4.43 -8.83 -14.04
CA TYR A 174 -3.12 -8.58 -13.47
C TYR A 174 -2.00 -9.34 -14.21
N LEU A 175 -2.17 -10.65 -14.42
CA LEU A 175 -1.17 -11.50 -15.07
C LEU A 175 -1.00 -11.21 -16.57
N ASN A 176 -2.03 -10.66 -17.23
CA ASN A 176 -1.94 -10.26 -18.64
C ASN A 176 -1.30 -8.87 -18.82
N ASN A 177 -0.99 -8.15 -17.74
CA ASN A 177 -0.21 -6.94 -17.84
C ASN A 177 1.22 -7.28 -18.28
N LEU A 178 1.68 -6.72 -19.41
CA LEU A 178 3.03 -6.96 -19.97
C LEU A 178 4.13 -6.81 -18.92
N SER A 179 4.02 -5.81 -18.05
CA SER A 179 5.01 -5.54 -17.01
C SER A 179 5.16 -6.66 -15.97
N VAL A 180 4.12 -7.46 -15.76
CA VAL A 180 4.10 -8.65 -14.89
C VAL A 180 4.42 -9.91 -15.71
N LYS A 181 3.78 -10.04 -16.89
CA LYS A 181 3.87 -11.20 -17.78
C LYS A 181 5.28 -11.45 -18.29
N ASP A 182 5.93 -10.43 -18.84
CA ASP A 182 7.22 -10.58 -19.55
C ASP A 182 8.38 -10.79 -18.57
N ASN A 183 8.15 -10.41 -17.32
CA ASN A 183 9.14 -10.33 -16.27
C ASN A 183 9.02 -11.46 -15.25
N PHE A 184 7.91 -12.21 -15.27
CA PHE A 184 7.60 -13.29 -14.33
C PHE A 184 7.77 -12.88 -12.85
N TYR A 185 7.53 -11.60 -12.56
CA TYR A 185 7.60 -11.02 -11.21
C TYR A 185 6.45 -10.04 -10.99
N GLY A 186 6.06 -9.85 -9.73
CA GLY A 186 4.96 -8.98 -9.37
C GLY A 186 4.62 -9.06 -7.89
N ILE A 187 4.07 -7.99 -7.32
CA ILE A 187 3.63 -7.99 -5.91
C ILE A 187 2.68 -9.16 -5.65
N PHE A 188 1.72 -9.41 -6.56
CA PHE A 188 0.71 -10.46 -6.40
C PHE A 188 1.01 -11.74 -7.20
N TYR A 189 2.23 -11.90 -7.71
CA TYR A 189 2.56 -13.00 -8.62
C TYR A 189 2.37 -14.37 -7.96
N GLY A 190 2.74 -14.53 -6.69
CA GLY A 190 2.61 -15.79 -5.94
C GLY A 190 1.16 -16.24 -5.70
N VAL A 191 0.23 -15.29 -5.54
CA VAL A 191 -1.19 -15.60 -5.30
C VAL A 191 -2.05 -15.68 -6.55
N CYS A 192 -1.65 -14.99 -7.62
CA CYS A 192 -2.46 -14.87 -8.82
C CYS A 192 -2.27 -16.04 -9.78
N SER A 193 -3.40 -16.60 -10.24
CA SER A 193 -3.49 -17.59 -11.31
C SER A 193 -4.82 -17.42 -12.06
N ASP A 194 -5.04 -18.18 -13.14
CA ASP A 194 -6.27 -18.08 -13.94
C ASP A 194 -7.55 -18.20 -13.10
N GLY A 195 -8.46 -17.26 -13.31
CA GLY A 195 -9.74 -17.06 -12.66
C GLY A 195 -9.70 -16.73 -11.17
N LYS A 196 -8.53 -16.53 -10.57
CA LYS A 196 -8.44 -16.11 -9.15
C LYS A 196 -8.79 -14.64 -8.95
N LYS A 197 -9.29 -14.33 -7.76
CA LYS A 197 -9.57 -12.97 -7.30
C LYS A 197 -9.01 -12.76 -5.90
N VAL A 198 -8.38 -11.62 -5.67
CA VAL A 198 -7.90 -11.20 -4.35
C VAL A 198 -8.76 -10.03 -3.88
N TYR A 199 -9.38 -10.18 -2.71
CA TYR A 199 -10.29 -9.21 -2.13
C TYR A 199 -9.63 -8.51 -0.96
N PHE A 200 -9.81 -7.19 -0.92
CA PHE A 200 -9.32 -6.33 0.13
C PHE A 200 -10.49 -5.58 0.76
N LYS A 201 -10.48 -5.51 2.08
CA LYS A 201 -11.46 -4.75 2.86
C LYS A 201 -10.73 -3.74 3.72
N GLU A 202 -11.39 -2.61 4.00
CA GLU A 202 -10.90 -1.62 4.96
C GLU A 202 -10.80 -2.26 6.36
N VAL A 203 -9.71 -1.98 7.07
CA VAL A 203 -9.43 -2.47 8.41
C VAL A 203 -8.94 -1.32 9.30
N ASN A 204 -9.29 -1.37 10.59
CA ASN A 204 -8.94 -0.36 11.60
C ASN A 204 -7.64 -0.68 12.29
#